data_AF-A0A9D8H3M3-F1
#
_entry.id   AF-A0A9D8H3M3-F1
#
_cell.length_a   1.000
_cell.length_b   1.000
_cell.length_c   1.000
_cell.angle_alpha   90.00
_cell.angle_beta   90.00
_cell.angle_gamma   90.00
#
_symmetry.space_group_name_H-M   'P 1'
#
loop_
_entity.id
_entity.type
_entity.pdbx_description
1 polymer ?
#
loop_
_entity_poly.entity_id
_entity_poly.type
_entity_poly.pdbx_seq_one_letter_code
_entity_poly.pdbx_strand_id
1 'polypeptide(L)'
;MIPGRVFDAAGTQVGTYAVDSTLVYVHGAGTYEWYIGDFGYVLADGTLVARGPYQRAAASAPGALTRSGRVVAVGTGAYAGMRGQVVVTPNPDGTSTHSFTLIRG
;
A
#
# COMPACT_ATOMS: atom_id res chain seq x y z
N MET A 1 11.34 5.08 3.00
CA MET A 1 10.16 4.37 3.55
C MET A 1 9.31 5.31 4.38
N ILE A 2 8.03 5.41 4.06
CA ILE A 2 7.05 6.20 4.84
C ILE A 2 6.27 5.21 5.73
N PRO A 3 6.38 5.30 7.07
CA PRO A 3 5.64 4.43 7.98
C PRO A 3 4.20 4.92 8.17
N GLY A 4 3.27 3.99 8.41
CA GLY A 4 1.87 4.26 8.69
C GLY A 4 1.23 3.22 9.60
N ARG A 5 -0.02 3.47 10.00
CA ARG A 5 -0.81 2.59 10.87
C ARG A 5 -1.88 1.86 10.04
N VAL A 6 -2.15 0.61 10.38
CA VAL A 6 -3.23 -0.18 9.80
C VAL A 6 -4.35 -0.28 10.82
N PHE A 7 -5.58 0.04 10.39
CA PHE A 7 -6.78 -0.05 11.19
C PHE A 7 -7.73 -1.06 10.58
N ASP A 8 -8.48 -1.79 11.42
CA ASP A 8 -9.60 -2.61 10.96
C ASP A 8 -10.84 -1.74 10.66
N ALA A 9 -11.92 -2.37 10.20
CA ALA A 9 -13.17 -1.69 9.87
C ALA A 9 -13.86 -1.05 11.10
N ALA A 10 -13.52 -1.49 12.32
CA ALA A 10 -14.02 -0.90 13.56
C ALA A 10 -13.16 0.30 14.02
N GLY A 11 -12.07 0.61 13.32
CA GLY A 11 -11.14 1.68 13.67
C GLY A 11 -10.11 1.27 14.73
N THR A 12 -10.02 -0.01 15.08
CA THR A 12 -8.99 -0.52 15.99
C THR A 12 -7.68 -0.64 15.22
N GLN A 13 -6.57 -0.15 15.80
CA GLN A 13 -5.27 -0.35 15.20
C GLN A 13 -4.88 -1.83 15.29
N VAL A 14 -4.63 -2.47 14.14
CA VAL A 14 -4.28 -3.89 14.04
C VAL A 14 -2.84 -4.13 13.58
N GLY A 15 -2.12 -3.05 13.24
CA GLY A 15 -0.74 -3.16 12.84
C GLY A 15 -0.13 -1.87 12.34
N THR A 16 0.99 -2.02 11.64
CA THR A 16 1.70 -0.96 10.95
C THR A 16 2.00 -1.37 9.52
N TYR A 17 2.24 -0.38 8.67
CA TYR A 17 2.76 -0.61 7.34
C TYR A 17 3.93 0.33 7.06
N ALA A 18 4.79 -0.08 6.15
CA ALA A 18 5.80 0.78 5.56
C ALA A 18 5.66 0.67 4.05
N VAL A 19 5.64 1.83 3.39
CA VAL A 19 5.69 1.89 1.93
C VAL A 19 7.06 2.40 1.50
N ASP A 20 7.68 1.67 0.58
CA ASP A 20 8.81 2.21 -0.17
C ASP A 20 8.26 3.02 -1.34
N SER A 21 8.11 4.34 -1.13
CA SER A 21 7.67 5.27 -2.16
C SER A 21 8.74 6.32 -2.40
N THR A 22 8.86 6.72 -3.66
CA THR A 22 9.65 7.89 -4.06
C THR A 22 8.69 8.91 -4.66
N LEU A 23 8.58 10.07 -4.03
CA LEU A 23 7.96 11.24 -4.65
C LEU A 23 8.97 11.86 -5.60
N VAL A 24 8.64 11.93 -6.89
CA VAL A 24 9.45 12.66 -7.87
C VAL A 24 8.67 13.91 -8.24
N TYR A 25 9.16 15.08 -7.83
CA TYR A 25 8.56 16.34 -8.21
C TYR A 25 9.00 16.72 -9.62
N VAL A 26 8.12 16.60 -10.61
CA VAL A 26 8.36 17.09 -11.97
C VAL A 26 7.66 18.44 -12.10
N HIS A 27 8.41 19.53 -11.89
CA HIS A 27 7.91 20.90 -11.99
C HIS A 27 7.66 21.26 -13.48
N GLY A 28 6.50 20.87 -14.00
CA GLY A 28 5.97 21.31 -15.29
C GLY A 28 4.45 21.20 -15.24
N ALA A 29 3.74 22.34 -15.17
CA ALA A 29 2.28 22.46 -15.14
C ALA A 29 1.52 22.05 -13.84
N GLY A 30 2.19 21.87 -12.69
CA GLY A 30 1.50 21.75 -11.39
C GLY A 30 0.99 20.33 -11.06
N THR A 31 1.49 19.30 -11.73
CA THR A 31 1.22 17.90 -11.42
C THR A 31 2.31 17.31 -10.52
N TYR A 32 1.90 16.63 -9.44
CA TYR A 32 2.79 15.81 -8.61
C TYR A 32 2.86 14.39 -9.18
N GLU A 33 4.07 13.83 -9.33
CA GLU A 33 4.26 12.43 -9.70
C GLU A 33 4.72 11.60 -8.49
N TRP A 34 3.93 10.59 -8.14
CA TRP A 34 4.27 9.65 -7.07
C TRP A 34 4.59 8.30 -7.68
N TYR A 35 5.74 7.73 -7.29
CA TYR A 35 6.09 6.34 -7.58
C TYR A 35 5.92 5.54 -6.29
N ILE A 36 4.90 4.69 -6.27
CA ILE A 36 4.65 3.81 -5.12
C ILE A 36 5.29 2.45 -5.41
N GLY A 37 6.31 2.08 -4.64
CA GLY A 37 6.97 0.77 -4.64
C GLY A 37 6.37 -0.18 -3.62
N ASP A 38 7.19 -1.09 -3.09
CA ASP A 38 6.73 -2.22 -2.29
C ASP A 38 6.10 -1.79 -0.95
N PHE A 39 5.12 -2.58 -0.48
CA PHE A 39 4.51 -2.42 0.85
C PHE A 39 4.93 -3.57 1.76
N GLY A 40 5.36 -3.23 2.97
CA GLY A 40 5.50 -4.16 4.08
C GLY A 40 4.41 -3.93 5.12
N TYR A 41 3.76 -4.99 5.58
CA TYR A 41 2.75 -4.97 6.64
C TYR A 41 3.25 -5.80 7.82
N VAL A 42 3.08 -5.26 9.02
CA VAL A 42 3.30 -5.98 10.29
C VAL A 42 1.97 -5.99 11.03
N LEU A 43 1.35 -7.17 11.09
CA LEU A 43 0.06 -7.42 11.70
C LEU A 43 0.24 -8.34 12.92
N ALA A 44 -0.78 -8.42 13.77
CA ALA A 44 -0.73 -9.21 15.01
C ALA A 44 -0.42 -10.70 14.77
N ASP A 45 -0.85 -11.25 13.64
CA ASP A 45 -0.76 -12.66 13.27
C ASP A 45 0.37 -12.99 12.27
N GLY A 46 1.11 -11.97 11.81
CA GLY A 46 2.27 -12.17 10.94
C GLY A 46 2.62 -10.93 10.10
N THR A 47 3.60 -11.11 9.21
CA THR A 47 4.01 -10.08 8.27
C THR A 47 3.61 -10.44 6.84
N LEU A 48 3.41 -9.41 6.01
CA LEU A 48 3.14 -9.54 4.58
C LEU A 48 3.99 -8.54 3.80
N VAL A 49 4.53 -8.97 2.67
CA VAL A 49 5.21 -8.09 1.70
C VAL A 49 4.47 -8.17 0.38
N ALA A 50 3.94 -7.02 -0.05
CA ALA A 50 3.28 -6.87 -1.34
C ALA A 50 4.17 -6.09 -2.30
N ARG A 51 4.49 -6.71 -3.43
CA ARG A 51 5.33 -6.14 -4.49
C ARG A 51 4.51 -5.84 -5.72
N GLY A 52 4.81 -4.75 -6.39
CA GLY A 52 4.11 -4.37 -7.62
C GLY A 52 4.96 -3.44 -8.46
N PRO A 53 4.64 -3.30 -9.75
CA PRO A 53 5.32 -2.34 -10.60
C PRO A 53 5.18 -0.94 -9.99
N TYR A 54 6.20 -0.11 -10.15
CA TYR A 54 6.09 1.30 -9.78
C TYR A 54 4.94 1.92 -10.58
N GLN A 55 3.94 2.41 -9.86
CA GLN A 55 2.79 3.06 -10.49
C GLN A 55 2.95 4.57 -10.38
N ARG A 56 2.79 5.24 -11.52
CA ARG A 56 2.76 6.70 -11.65
C ARG A 56 1.37 7.20 -11.28
N ALA A 57 1.27 7.97 -10.20
CA ALA A 57 0.07 8.76 -9.93
C ALA A 57 0.35 10.22 -10.31
N ALA A 58 -0.38 10.75 -11.29
CA ALA A 58 -0.37 12.16 -11.65
C ALA A 58 -1.56 12.84 -10.98
N ALA A 59 -1.30 13.76 -10.06
CA ALA A 59 -2.33 14.44 -9.29
C ALA A 59 -2.12 15.96 -9.30
N SER A 60 -3.22 16.72 -9.43
CA SER A 60 -3.24 18.19 -9.26
C SER A 60 -3.29 18.61 -7.79
N ALA A 61 -3.44 17.65 -6.86
CA ALA A 61 -3.42 17.86 -5.42
C ALA A 61 -2.59 16.77 -4.72
N PRO A 62 -1.86 17.09 -3.64
CA PRO A 62 -1.27 16.08 -2.77
C PRO A 62 -2.35 15.08 -2.30
N GLY A 63 -2.10 13.78 -2.44
CA GLY A 63 -3.03 12.71 -2.00
C GLY A 63 -3.95 12.12 -3.06
N ALA A 64 -3.99 12.64 -4.30
CA ALA A 64 -4.78 12.05 -5.40
C ALA A 64 -4.06 10.84 -6.05
N LEU A 65 -3.68 9.86 -5.22
CA LEU A 65 -3.12 8.61 -5.69
C LEU A 65 -4.19 7.86 -6.52
N THR A 66 -3.77 7.19 -7.59
CA THR A 66 -4.65 6.29 -8.35
C THR A 66 -4.66 4.92 -7.66
N ARG A 67 -5.77 4.19 -7.80
CA ARG A 67 -5.91 2.81 -7.28
C ARG A 67 -4.76 1.93 -7.78
N SER A 68 -4.08 1.20 -6.87
CA SER A 68 -2.96 0.31 -7.21
C SER A 68 -3.22 -1.14 -6.85
N GLY A 69 -2.75 -2.06 -7.70
CA GLY A 69 -2.77 -3.51 -7.45
C GLY A 69 -1.35 -4.04 -7.29
N ARG A 70 -1.13 -4.88 -6.27
CA ARG A 70 0.19 -5.44 -5.92
C ARG A 70 0.09 -6.92 -5.61
N VAL A 71 1.06 -7.71 -6.03
CA VAL A 71 1.13 -9.14 -5.74
C VAL A 71 1.71 -9.35 -4.34
N VAL A 72 1.09 -10.22 -3.55
CA VAL A 72 1.65 -10.67 -2.28
C VAL A 72 2.79 -11.64 -2.56
N ALA A 73 4.01 -11.21 -2.26
CA ALA A 73 5.22 -11.94 -2.61
C ALA A 73 5.69 -12.86 -1.48
N VAL A 74 5.53 -12.43 -0.23
CA VAL A 74 6.00 -13.14 0.97
C VAL A 74 5.05 -12.89 2.14
N GLY A 75 4.84 -13.91 2.97
CA GLY A 75 4.15 -13.80 4.26
C GLY A 75 4.82 -14.64 5.34
N THR A 76 4.61 -14.28 6.61
CA THR A 76 5.05 -15.03 7.80
C THR A 76 3.87 -15.28 8.75
N GLY A 77 4.04 -16.14 9.75
CA GLY A 77 2.98 -16.45 10.72
C GLY A 77 1.75 -17.05 10.03
N ALA A 78 0.57 -16.49 10.30
CA ALA A 78 -0.69 -16.88 9.68
C ALA A 78 -0.69 -16.74 8.14
N TYR A 79 0.19 -15.89 7.61
CA TYR A 79 0.33 -15.64 6.17
C TYR A 79 1.43 -16.46 5.49
N ALA A 80 2.11 -17.34 6.23
CA ALA A 80 3.14 -18.20 5.66
C ALA A 80 2.57 -19.08 4.53
N GLY A 81 3.22 -19.05 3.36
CA GLY A 81 2.79 -19.81 2.18
C GLY A 81 1.57 -19.25 1.44
N MET A 82 1.01 -18.12 1.88
CA MET A 82 -0.08 -17.47 1.16
C MET A 82 0.43 -16.73 -0.08
N ARG A 83 -0.41 -16.71 -1.11
CA ARG A 83 -0.22 -15.92 -2.35
C ARG A 83 -1.47 -15.09 -2.59
N GLY A 84 -1.36 -14.01 -3.36
CA GLY A 84 -2.55 -13.18 -3.62
C GLY A 84 -2.25 -11.78 -4.12
N GLN A 85 -3.19 -10.88 -3.87
CA GLN A 85 -3.10 -9.48 -4.27
C GLN A 85 -3.54 -8.55 -3.13
N VAL A 86 -2.90 -7.37 -3.07
CA VAL A 86 -3.35 -6.20 -2.32
C VAL A 86 -3.81 -5.14 -3.30
N VAL A 87 -5.00 -4.61 -3.08
CA VAL A 87 -5.53 -3.45 -3.79
C VAL A 87 -5.56 -2.25 -2.85
N VAL A 88 -4.86 -1.19 -3.21
CA VAL A 88 -4.81 0.07 -2.45
C VAL A 88 -5.71 1.07 -3.15
N THR A 89 -6.70 1.58 -2.42
CA THR A 89 -7.67 2.58 -2.89
C THR A 89 -7.51 3.84 -2.05
N PRO A 90 -7.00 4.93 -2.63
CA PRO A 90 -6.83 6.21 -1.93
C PRO A 90 -8.17 6.87 -1.61
N ASN A 91 -8.25 7.54 -0.45
CA ASN A 91 -9.44 8.22 0.03
C ASN A 91 -9.27 9.75 -0.06
N PRO A 92 -10.37 10.53 -0.16
CA PRO A 92 -10.30 12.00 -0.26
C PRO A 92 -9.69 12.70 0.95
N ASP A 93 -9.67 12.05 2.11
CA ASP A 93 -9.13 12.57 3.37
C ASP A 93 -7.61 12.34 3.53
N GLY A 94 -6.95 11.85 2.47
CA GLY A 94 -5.52 11.52 2.49
C GLY A 94 -5.19 10.16 3.11
N THR A 95 -6.20 9.39 3.54
CA THR A 95 -6.01 7.99 3.94
C THR A 95 -6.07 7.05 2.73
N SER A 96 -5.92 5.74 2.96
CA SER A 96 -6.07 4.74 1.91
C SER A 96 -6.63 3.45 2.49
N THR A 97 -7.50 2.79 1.72
CA THR A 97 -8.05 1.47 2.03
C THR A 97 -7.25 0.37 1.34
N HIS A 98 -6.85 -0.65 2.08
CA HIS A 98 -6.10 -1.80 1.58
C HIS A 98 -6.96 -3.06 1.63
N SER A 99 -7.27 -3.63 0.47
CA SER A 99 -8.05 -4.86 0.35
C SER A 99 -7.15 -6.02 -0.05
N PHE A 100 -7.12 -7.05 0.78
CA PHE A 100 -6.30 -8.25 0.56
C PHE A 100 -7.17 -9.38 0.02
N THR A 101 -6.68 -10.08 -0.99
CA THR A 101 -7.24 -11.35 -1.44
C THR A 101 -6.12 -12.37 -1.42
N LEU A 102 -6.17 -13.27 -0.42
CA LEU A 102 -5.13 -14.27 -0.16
C LEU A 102 -5.69 -15.66 -0.36
N ILE A 103 -4.90 -16.53 -0.97
CA ILE A 103 -5.15 -17.97 -1.09
C ILE A 103 -4.00 -18.72 -0.45
N ARG A 104 -4.33 -19.83 0.22
CA ARG A 104 -3.33 -20.76 0.74
C ARG A 104 -2.85 -21.64 -0.43
N GLY A 105 -1.54 -21.66 -0.64
CA GLY A 105 -0.88 -22.54 -1.62
C GLY A 105 -0.84 -23.99 -1.19
#